data_AF-A0A520XR68-F1
#
_entry.id   AF-A0A520XR68-F1
#
_cell.length_a   1.000
_cell.length_b   1.000
_cell.length_c   1.000
_cell.angle_alpha   90.00
_cell.angle_beta   90.00
_cell.angle_gamma   90.00
#
_symmetry.space_group_name_H-M   'P 1'
#
loop_
_entity.id
_entity.type
_entity.pdbx_description
1 polymer ?
#
loop_
_entity_poly.entity_id
_entity_poly.type
_entity_poly.pdbx_seq_one_letter_code
_entity_poly.pdbx_strand_id
1 'polypeptide(L)'
;MADEEAPAEADAPPAPRFSGWKRGLGIAASLAIAVGLLVGVLPAIANIGEVWDAIQTLTWLESGSLLLLAAWNIATYQLVIMSALPGLTIGRAFVVGQISTAVTNTLPAGSAVGVGITYAMFSSFGFDAGSIAIASVVTGLWNTFVKLGLPIVALAILSFQGQGNAALQSAAVTGLIILVVAIGVLALTLARESFARATGVRIGRVATSVGRRFRRGPFE
;
A
#
# COMPACT_ATOMS: atom_id res chain seq x y z
N MET A 1 -10.82 -52.14 -15.42
CA MET A 1 -11.33 -51.82 -14.07
C MET A 1 -10.10 -51.66 -13.20
N ALA A 2 -9.55 -50.45 -13.18
CA ALA A 2 -8.41 -50.07 -12.37
C ALA A 2 -8.84 -48.76 -11.71
N ASP A 3 -9.10 -48.83 -10.41
CA ASP A 3 -9.48 -47.69 -9.58
C ASP A 3 -8.25 -46.81 -9.39
N GLU A 4 -8.29 -45.61 -9.96
CA GLU A 4 -7.29 -44.57 -9.79
C GLU A 4 -7.64 -43.82 -8.50
N GLU A 5 -6.98 -44.19 -7.40
CA GLU A 5 -7.10 -43.52 -6.10
C GLU A 5 -6.74 -42.03 -6.24
N ALA A 6 -7.74 -41.17 -6.06
CA ALA A 6 -7.57 -39.73 -5.99
C ALA A 6 -6.60 -39.35 -4.84
N PRO A 7 -5.67 -38.41 -5.04
CA PRO A 7 -4.74 -38.01 -4.00
C PRO A 7 -5.50 -37.37 -2.83
N ALA A 8 -5.22 -37.88 -1.63
CA ALA A 8 -5.76 -37.42 -0.36
C ALA A 8 -5.68 -35.89 -0.24
N GLU A 9 -6.86 -35.28 -0.12
CA GLU A 9 -7.06 -33.85 0.13
C GLU A 9 -6.37 -33.50 1.45
N ALA A 10 -5.20 -32.86 1.34
CA ALA A 10 -4.41 -32.43 2.49
C ALA A 10 -5.25 -31.43 3.29
N ASP A 11 -5.65 -31.85 4.49
CA ASP A 11 -6.51 -31.16 5.44
C ASP A 11 -6.00 -29.73 5.69
N ALA A 12 -6.65 -28.75 5.04
CA ALA A 12 -6.28 -27.36 5.15
C ALA A 12 -6.60 -26.86 6.57
N PRO A 13 -5.66 -26.18 7.26
CA PRO A 13 -5.88 -25.76 8.64
C PRO A 13 -7.11 -24.82 8.74
N PRO A 14 -7.97 -25.00 9.75
CA PRO A 14 -9.22 -24.25 9.86
C PRO A 14 -8.96 -22.75 10.00
N ALA A 15 -9.64 -21.95 9.19
CA ALA A 15 -9.50 -20.49 9.20
C ALA A 15 -9.86 -19.91 10.58
N PRO A 16 -9.09 -18.93 11.10
CA PRO A 16 -9.34 -18.34 12.42
C PRO A 16 -10.70 -17.63 12.43
N ARG A 17 -11.60 -18.10 13.31
CA ARG A 17 -12.94 -17.54 13.49
C ARG A 17 -12.86 -16.30 14.38
N PHE A 18 -12.72 -15.13 13.78
CA PHE A 18 -12.85 -13.88 14.52
C PHE A 18 -14.29 -13.76 15.06
N SER A 19 -14.44 -13.49 16.36
CA SER A 19 -15.75 -13.28 17.00
C SER A 19 -16.52 -12.16 16.28
N GLY A 20 -17.71 -12.46 15.75
CA GLY A 20 -18.50 -11.56 14.90
C GLY A 20 -18.75 -10.17 15.49
N TRP A 21 -18.79 -10.05 16.82
CA TRP A 21 -18.91 -8.78 17.54
C TRP A 21 -17.73 -7.81 17.29
N LYS A 22 -16.49 -8.30 17.32
CA LYS A 22 -15.29 -7.48 17.07
C LYS A 22 -15.22 -7.00 15.62
N ARG A 23 -15.74 -7.81 14.69
CA ARG A 23 -15.87 -7.46 13.28
C ARG A 23 -16.95 -6.40 13.07
N GLY A 24 -18.10 -6.55 13.73
CA GLY A 24 -19.18 -5.55 13.71
C GLY A 24 -18.75 -4.20 14.29
N LEU A 25 -18.05 -4.19 15.42
CA LEU A 25 -17.52 -2.98 16.04
C LEU A 25 -16.48 -2.29 15.14
N GLY A 26 -15.59 -3.06 14.50
CA GLY A 26 -14.61 -2.52 13.56
C GLY A 26 -15.25 -1.88 12.32
N ILE A 27 -16.30 -2.50 11.77
CA ILE A 27 -17.07 -1.94 10.65
C ILE A 27 -17.78 -0.65 11.09
N ALA A 28 -18.46 -0.67 12.23
CA ALA A 28 -19.17 0.49 12.75
C ALA A 28 -18.21 1.67 13.03
N ALA A 29 -17.04 1.40 13.62
CA ALA A 29 -16.01 2.41 13.87
C ALA A 29 -15.46 2.99 12.55
N SER A 30 -15.11 2.14 11.58
CA SER A 30 -14.65 2.60 10.26
C SER A 30 -15.69 3.43 9.54
N LEU A 31 -16.97 3.03 9.61
CA LEU A 31 -18.08 3.78 9.01
C LEU A 31 -18.30 5.12 9.71
N ALA A 32 -18.27 5.14 11.05
CA ALA A 32 -18.38 6.37 11.83
C ALA A 32 -17.24 7.35 11.50
N ILE A 33 -16.01 6.85 11.36
CA ILE A 33 -14.86 7.68 10.93
C ILE A 33 -15.08 8.20 9.51
N ALA A 34 -15.49 7.35 8.56
CA ALA A 34 -15.76 7.77 7.19
C ALA A 34 -16.85 8.85 7.10
N VAL A 35 -17.97 8.65 7.82
CA VAL A 35 -19.06 9.63 7.90
C VAL A 35 -18.59 10.92 8.57
N GLY A 36 -17.84 10.83 9.67
CA GLY A 36 -17.27 11.99 10.35
C GLY A 36 -16.32 12.80 9.45
N LEU A 37 -15.50 12.13 8.65
CA LEU A 37 -14.64 12.77 7.66
C LEU A 37 -15.46 13.42 6.53
N LEU A 38 -16.47 12.74 5.99
CA LEU A 38 -17.25 13.23 4.85
C LEU A 38 -18.24 14.35 5.22
N VAL A 39 -18.89 14.26 6.37
CA VAL A 39 -19.93 15.21 6.80
C VAL A 39 -19.36 16.30 7.71
N GLY A 40 -18.33 15.99 8.49
CA GLY A 40 -17.71 16.94 9.43
C GLY A 40 -16.49 17.65 8.84
N VAL A 41 -15.47 16.89 8.46
CA VAL A 41 -14.17 17.47 8.06
C VAL A 41 -14.20 18.03 6.64
N LEU A 42 -14.71 17.26 5.68
CA LEU A 42 -14.66 17.62 4.26
C LEU A 42 -15.33 18.97 3.96
N PRO A 43 -16.54 19.28 4.48
CA PRO A 43 -17.17 20.58 4.23
C PRO A 43 -16.45 21.75 4.91
N ALA A 44 -15.67 21.48 5.97
CA ALA A 44 -14.89 22.51 6.68
C ALA A 44 -13.60 22.90 5.95
N ILE A 45 -13.10 22.03 5.06
CA ILE A 45 -11.85 22.27 4.31
C ILE A 45 -12.07 22.52 2.81
N ALA A 46 -13.19 22.09 2.24
CA ALA A 46 -13.45 22.21 0.81
C ALA A 46 -14.95 22.35 0.50
N ASN A 47 -15.29 23.30 -0.37
CA ASN A 47 -16.63 23.41 -0.93
C ASN A 47 -16.76 22.46 -2.13
N ILE A 48 -17.54 21.39 -1.97
CA ILE A 48 -17.74 20.37 -3.00
C ILE A 48 -18.36 20.97 -4.28
N GLY A 49 -19.20 22.01 -4.13
CA GLY A 49 -19.79 22.71 -5.27
C GLY A 49 -18.74 23.42 -6.13
N GLU A 50 -17.79 24.13 -5.49
CA GLU A 50 -16.69 24.80 -6.19
C GLU A 50 -15.75 23.80 -6.88
N VAL A 51 -15.49 22.65 -6.25
CA VAL A 51 -14.70 21.58 -6.89
C VAL A 51 -15.41 21.05 -8.13
N TRP A 52 -16.74 20.89 -8.06
CA TRP A 52 -17.53 20.42 -9.19
C TRP A 52 -17.57 21.43 -10.34
N ASP A 53 -17.78 22.71 -10.03
CA ASP A 53 -17.73 23.78 -11.02
C ASP A 53 -16.34 23.86 -11.67
N ALA A 54 -15.26 23.75 -10.88
CA ALA A 54 -13.90 23.70 -11.41
C ALA A 54 -13.71 22.55 -12.41
N ILE A 55 -14.23 21.36 -12.10
CA ILE A 55 -14.19 20.20 -13.01
C ILE A 55 -14.96 20.50 -14.30
N GLN A 56 -16.12 21.15 -14.23
CA GLN A 56 -16.92 21.50 -15.42
C GLN A 56 -16.25 22.55 -16.31
N THR A 57 -15.41 23.42 -15.73
CA THR A 57 -14.67 24.43 -16.48
C THR A 57 -13.40 23.90 -17.16
N LEU A 58 -12.99 22.66 -16.88
CA LEU A 58 -11.80 22.08 -17.50
C LEU A 58 -11.94 22.00 -19.02
N THR A 59 -10.97 22.55 -19.71
CA THR A 59 -10.86 22.43 -21.16
C THR A 59 -10.60 20.97 -21.55
N TRP A 60 -10.87 20.64 -22.82
CA TRP A 60 -10.58 19.31 -23.36
C TRP A 60 -9.08 18.96 -23.27
N LEU A 61 -8.21 19.97 -23.39
CA LEU A 61 -6.76 19.83 -23.25
C LEU A 61 -6.37 19.49 -21.81
N GLU A 62 -6.92 20.18 -20.83
CA GLU A 62 -6.64 19.91 -19.42
C GLU A 62 -7.14 18.50 -19.04
N SER A 63 -8.39 18.18 -19.37
CA SER A 63 -8.96 16.86 -19.13
C SER A 63 -8.18 15.75 -19.82
N GLY A 64 -7.82 15.95 -21.09
CA GLY A 64 -7.01 15.02 -21.87
C GLY A 64 -5.61 14.83 -21.27
N SER A 65 -4.97 15.90 -20.82
CA SER A 65 -3.65 15.84 -20.18
C SER A 65 -3.71 15.11 -18.83
N LEU A 66 -4.75 15.33 -18.02
CA LEU A 66 -4.96 14.63 -16.76
C LEU A 66 -5.19 13.12 -16.99
N LEU A 67 -5.99 12.76 -17.98
CA LEU A 67 -6.20 11.37 -18.36
C LEU A 67 -4.91 10.71 -18.87
N LEU A 68 -4.13 11.41 -19.69
CA LEU A 68 -2.84 10.92 -20.16
C LEU A 68 -1.85 10.72 -19.02
N LEU A 69 -1.78 11.67 -18.07
CA LEU A 69 -0.93 11.54 -16.87
C LEU A 69 -1.38 10.38 -15.98
N ALA A 70 -2.69 10.17 -15.82
CA ALA A 70 -3.22 9.04 -15.08
C ALA A 70 -2.88 7.70 -15.76
N ALA A 71 -3.08 7.60 -17.08
CA ALA A 71 -2.74 6.41 -17.86
C ALA A 71 -1.23 6.14 -17.81
N TRP A 72 -0.42 7.18 -17.95
CA TRP A 72 1.03 7.12 -17.81
C TRP A 72 1.46 6.63 -16.43
N ASN A 73 0.84 7.14 -15.36
CA ASN A 73 1.10 6.69 -14.00
C ASN A 73 0.80 5.19 -13.84
N ILE A 74 -0.35 4.73 -14.33
CA ILE A 74 -0.73 3.32 -14.27
C ILE A 74 0.25 2.44 -15.07
N ALA A 75 0.64 2.87 -16.27
CA ALA A 75 1.54 2.12 -17.14
C ALA A 75 2.96 2.03 -16.56
N THR A 76 3.50 3.14 -16.06
CA THR A 76 4.86 3.20 -15.52
C THR A 76 5.00 2.46 -14.19
N TYR A 77 3.93 2.39 -13.39
CA TYR A 77 3.96 1.67 -12.12
C TYR A 77 4.28 0.17 -12.30
N GLN A 78 3.96 -0.41 -13.46
CA GLN A 78 4.26 -1.82 -13.74
C GLN A 78 5.77 -2.09 -13.77
N LEU A 79 6.57 -1.09 -14.19
CA LEU A 79 8.03 -1.18 -14.20
C LEU A 79 8.58 -1.38 -12.79
N VAL A 80 7.96 -0.77 -11.78
CA VAL A 80 8.35 -0.93 -10.37
C VAL A 80 8.12 -2.36 -9.92
N ILE A 81 6.94 -2.92 -10.21
CA ILE A 81 6.62 -4.31 -9.84
C ILE A 81 7.57 -5.29 -10.55
N MET A 82 7.84 -5.09 -11.83
CA MET A 82 8.78 -5.92 -12.59
C MET A 82 10.22 -5.80 -12.10
N SER A 83 10.64 -4.61 -11.62
CA SER A 83 11.95 -4.43 -11.01
C SER A 83 12.10 -5.16 -9.68
N ALA A 84 11.01 -5.26 -8.91
CA ALA A 84 10.98 -5.94 -7.63
C ALA A 84 10.82 -7.46 -7.77
N LEU A 85 10.22 -7.93 -8.87
CA LEU A 85 10.03 -9.34 -9.17
C LEU A 85 10.48 -9.64 -10.63
N PRO A 86 11.79 -9.84 -10.85
CA PRO A 86 12.35 -10.09 -12.17
C PRO A 86 11.75 -11.34 -12.83
N GLY A 87 11.42 -11.26 -14.12
CA GLY A 87 10.77 -12.34 -14.87
C GLY A 87 9.24 -12.21 -14.96
N LEU A 88 8.64 -11.23 -14.26
CA LEU A 88 7.23 -10.91 -14.40
C LEU A 88 6.98 -10.15 -15.71
N THR A 89 6.01 -10.59 -16.50
CA THR A 89 5.63 -9.87 -17.74
C THR A 89 4.80 -8.63 -17.42
N ILE A 90 4.86 -7.61 -18.28
CA ILE A 90 4.13 -6.35 -18.08
C ILE A 90 2.61 -6.55 -17.93
N GLY A 91 2.03 -7.50 -18.69
CA GLY A 91 0.61 -7.83 -18.59
C GLY A 91 0.25 -8.46 -17.24
N ARG A 92 1.06 -9.39 -16.74
CA ARG A 92 0.85 -9.99 -15.41
C ARG A 92 1.02 -8.96 -14.30
N ALA A 93 2.02 -8.08 -14.41
CA ALA A 93 2.21 -6.95 -13.49
C ALA A 93 0.97 -6.05 -13.45
N PHE A 94 0.46 -5.67 -14.63
CA PHE A 94 -0.73 -4.83 -14.75
C PHE A 94 -1.95 -5.45 -14.06
N VAL A 95 -2.26 -6.72 -14.38
CA VAL A 95 -3.41 -7.42 -13.81
C VAL A 95 -3.28 -7.54 -12.29
N VAL A 96 -2.11 -7.92 -11.77
CA VAL A 96 -1.87 -7.99 -10.31
C VAL A 96 -2.04 -6.61 -9.67
N GLY A 97 -1.43 -5.58 -10.24
CA GLY A 97 -1.49 -4.22 -9.71
C GLY A 97 -2.92 -3.70 -9.61
N GLN A 98 -3.72 -3.87 -10.66
CA GLN A 98 -5.10 -3.38 -10.69
C GLN A 98 -6.01 -4.18 -9.76
N ILE A 99 -5.92 -5.52 -9.78
CA ILE A 99 -6.76 -6.38 -8.93
C ILE A 99 -6.42 -6.15 -7.45
N SER A 100 -5.14 -6.14 -7.10
CA SER A 100 -4.70 -5.92 -5.71
C SER A 100 -5.15 -4.56 -5.19
N THR A 101 -5.05 -3.51 -6.01
CA THR A 101 -5.49 -2.16 -5.64
C THR A 101 -7.00 -2.08 -5.49
N ALA A 102 -7.75 -2.65 -6.44
CA ALA A 102 -9.21 -2.69 -6.40
C ALA A 102 -9.69 -3.41 -5.13
N VAL A 103 -9.18 -4.60 -4.85
CA VAL A 103 -9.52 -5.38 -3.64
C VAL A 103 -9.16 -4.60 -2.38
N THR A 104 -7.95 -4.04 -2.33
CA THR A 104 -7.44 -3.32 -1.16
C THR A 104 -8.31 -2.11 -0.81
N ASN A 105 -8.84 -1.43 -1.83
CA ASN A 105 -9.59 -0.19 -1.65
C ASN A 105 -11.11 -0.38 -1.55
N THR A 106 -11.65 -1.52 -1.99
CA THR A 106 -13.11 -1.75 -2.01
C THR A 106 -13.60 -2.61 -0.86
N LEU A 107 -12.78 -3.53 -0.35
CA LEU A 107 -13.21 -4.46 0.69
C LEU A 107 -12.92 -3.93 2.10
N PRO A 108 -13.82 -4.18 3.07
CA PRO A 108 -13.49 -4.03 4.48
C PRO A 108 -12.29 -4.92 4.85
N ALA A 109 -11.28 -4.35 5.50
CA ALA A 109 -9.98 -5.00 5.71
C ALA A 109 -9.28 -5.42 4.39
N GLY A 110 -9.55 -4.71 3.30
CA GLY A 110 -9.08 -5.01 1.96
C GLY A 110 -7.57 -5.16 1.86
N SER A 111 -6.78 -4.45 2.67
CA SER A 111 -5.31 -4.61 2.67
C SER A 111 -4.86 -6.01 3.06
N ALA A 112 -5.53 -6.67 4.02
CA ALA A 112 -5.19 -8.04 4.41
C ALA A 112 -5.56 -9.04 3.31
N VAL A 113 -6.74 -8.86 2.70
CA VAL A 113 -7.21 -9.68 1.59
C VAL A 113 -6.34 -9.49 0.35
N GLY A 114 -5.97 -8.24 0.05
CA GLY A 114 -5.14 -7.85 -1.08
C GLY A 114 -3.77 -8.50 -1.03
N VAL A 115 -3.13 -8.60 0.14
CA VAL A 115 -1.85 -9.30 0.30
C VAL A 115 -1.99 -10.79 -0.05
N GLY A 116 -3.04 -11.44 0.45
CA GLY A 116 -3.30 -12.86 0.15
C GLY A 116 -3.56 -13.11 -1.34
N ILE A 117 -4.38 -12.28 -1.99
CA ILE A 117 -4.66 -12.37 -3.43
C ILE A 117 -3.40 -12.11 -4.26
N THR A 118 -2.62 -11.09 -3.90
CA THR A 118 -1.36 -10.76 -4.59
C THR A 118 -0.38 -11.93 -4.51
N TYR A 119 -0.24 -12.55 -3.33
CA TYR A 119 0.58 -13.74 -3.15
C TYR A 119 0.08 -14.91 -4.00
N ALA A 120 -1.22 -15.19 -3.98
CA ALA A 120 -1.82 -16.27 -4.77
C ALA A 120 -1.57 -16.06 -6.28
N MET A 121 -1.76 -14.84 -6.78
CA MET A 121 -1.49 -14.52 -8.19
C MET A 121 -0.02 -14.73 -8.56
N PHE A 122 0.92 -14.20 -7.78
CA PHE A 122 2.35 -14.41 -8.08
C PHE A 122 2.75 -15.88 -7.98
N SER A 123 2.23 -16.62 -7.00
CA SER A 123 2.49 -18.06 -6.89
C SER A 123 1.94 -18.84 -8.09
N SER A 124 0.76 -18.46 -8.61
CA SER A 124 0.17 -19.05 -9.83
C SER A 124 0.99 -18.78 -11.10
N PHE A 125 1.83 -17.74 -11.08
CA PHE A 125 2.77 -17.42 -12.16
C PHE A 125 4.10 -18.15 -12.03
N GLY A 126 4.28 -18.95 -10.96
CA GLY A 126 5.48 -19.76 -10.71
C GLY A 126 6.54 -19.11 -9.82
N PHE A 127 6.27 -17.97 -9.19
CA PHE A 127 7.23 -17.32 -8.30
C PHE A 127 7.27 -17.98 -6.92
N ASP A 128 8.48 -18.13 -6.37
CA ASP A 128 8.68 -18.68 -5.03
C ASP A 128 8.30 -17.67 -3.94
N ALA A 129 7.97 -18.18 -2.76
CA ALA A 129 7.52 -17.36 -1.63
C ALA A 129 8.57 -16.34 -1.17
N GLY A 130 9.86 -16.64 -1.31
CA GLY A 130 10.96 -15.74 -0.95
C GLY A 130 11.01 -14.52 -1.87
N SER A 131 10.98 -14.75 -3.19
CA SER A 131 10.93 -13.69 -4.20
C SER A 131 9.69 -12.81 -4.04
N ILE A 132 8.52 -13.39 -3.76
CA ILE A 132 7.28 -12.64 -3.52
C ILE A 132 7.40 -11.77 -2.26
N ALA A 133 7.97 -12.31 -1.18
CA ALA A 133 8.17 -11.56 0.05
C ALA A 133 9.13 -10.38 -0.14
N ILE A 134 10.25 -10.60 -0.83
CA ILE A 134 11.21 -9.54 -1.17
C ILE A 134 10.52 -8.48 -2.03
N ALA A 135 9.81 -8.89 -3.08
CA ALA A 135 9.10 -7.97 -3.96
C ALA A 135 8.05 -7.13 -3.21
N SER A 136 7.30 -7.74 -2.29
CA SER A 136 6.30 -7.06 -1.47
C SER A 136 6.92 -6.03 -0.53
N VAL A 137 8.07 -6.34 0.07
CA VAL A 137 8.81 -5.41 0.92
C VAL A 137 9.36 -4.25 0.09
N VAL A 138 10.02 -4.52 -1.03
CA VAL A 138 10.61 -3.50 -1.91
C VAL A 138 9.54 -2.55 -2.46
N THR A 139 8.43 -3.10 -2.96
CA THR A 139 7.31 -2.29 -3.51
C THR A 139 6.57 -1.52 -2.42
N GLY A 140 6.32 -2.13 -1.26
CA GLY A 140 5.68 -1.44 -0.12
C GLY A 140 6.54 -0.28 0.39
N LEU A 141 7.85 -0.48 0.38
CA LEU A 141 8.82 0.53 0.75
C LEU A 141 8.82 1.70 -0.23
N TRP A 142 8.97 1.40 -1.53
CA TRP A 142 8.84 2.38 -2.60
C TRP A 142 7.56 3.20 -2.49
N ASN A 143 6.42 2.54 -2.28
CA ASN A 143 5.14 3.23 -2.13
C ASN A 143 5.09 4.17 -0.93
N THR A 144 5.67 3.76 0.19
CA THR A 144 5.74 4.60 1.39
C THR A 144 6.56 5.86 1.10
N PHE A 145 7.70 5.72 0.42
CA PHE A 145 8.53 6.85 0.04
C PHE A 145 7.85 7.79 -0.94
N VAL A 146 7.18 7.28 -1.97
CA VAL A 146 6.45 8.13 -2.90
C VAL A 146 5.32 8.87 -2.18
N LYS A 147 4.51 8.17 -1.37
CA LYS A 147 3.37 8.77 -0.67
C LYS A 147 3.77 9.84 0.34
N LEU A 148 4.87 9.64 1.05
CA LEU A 148 5.39 10.64 2.00
C LEU A 148 6.21 11.71 1.29
N GLY A 149 6.90 11.36 0.21
CA GLY A 149 7.82 12.23 -0.49
C GLY A 149 7.13 13.24 -1.39
N LEU A 150 6.06 12.84 -2.08
CA LEU A 150 5.36 13.72 -3.01
C LEU A 150 4.83 15.01 -2.35
N PRO A 151 4.13 14.96 -1.20
CA PRO A 151 3.64 16.17 -0.53
C PRO A 151 4.77 17.11 -0.11
N ILE A 152 5.90 16.55 0.28
CA ILE A 152 7.07 17.30 0.71
C ILE A 152 7.74 18.00 -0.47
N VAL A 153 7.90 17.31 -1.60
CA VAL A 153 8.40 17.92 -2.84
C VAL A 153 7.45 19.01 -3.31
N ALA A 154 6.14 18.76 -3.26
CA ALA A 154 5.12 19.76 -3.59
C ALA A 154 5.24 21.00 -2.68
N LEU A 155 5.36 20.81 -1.37
CA LEU A 155 5.54 21.90 -0.41
C LEU A 155 6.84 22.68 -0.63
N ALA A 156 7.94 21.99 -0.98
CA ALA A 156 9.19 22.65 -1.34
C ALA A 156 9.00 23.54 -2.58
N ILE A 157 8.37 23.02 -3.64
CA ILE A 157 8.07 23.80 -4.86
C ILE A 157 7.18 25.01 -4.54
N LEU A 158 6.12 24.82 -3.74
CA LEU A 158 5.23 25.89 -3.29
C LEU A 158 5.95 26.98 -2.49
N SER A 159 6.93 26.60 -1.66
CA SER A 159 7.72 27.57 -0.89
C SER A 159 8.54 28.49 -1.80
N PHE A 160 9.07 27.97 -2.92
CA PHE A 160 9.78 28.79 -3.91
C PHE A 160 8.87 29.73 -4.70
N GLN A 161 7.55 29.47 -4.73
CA GLN A 161 6.57 30.31 -5.43
C GLN A 161 6.01 31.44 -4.54
N GLY A 162 6.43 31.55 -3.28
CA GLY A 162 6.03 32.62 -2.36
C GLY A 162 4.58 32.54 -1.86
N GLN A 163 3.86 31.45 -2.13
CA GLN A 163 2.43 31.29 -1.83
C GLN A 163 2.15 30.69 -0.42
N GLY A 164 3.06 30.83 0.55
CA GLY A 164 2.94 30.14 1.85
C GLY A 164 3.10 31.05 3.06
N ASN A 165 2.21 30.90 4.05
CA ASN A 165 2.34 31.52 5.38
C ASN A 165 3.53 30.91 6.16
N ALA A 166 4.16 31.65 7.08
CA ALA A 166 5.41 31.23 7.75
C ALA A 166 5.30 29.86 8.46
N ALA A 167 4.12 29.54 9.01
CA ALA A 167 3.84 28.24 9.61
C ALA A 167 3.84 27.10 8.57
N LEU A 168 3.25 27.30 7.38
CA LEU A 168 3.24 26.32 6.29
C LEU A 168 4.66 26.08 5.75
N GLN A 169 5.48 27.13 5.67
CA GLN A 169 6.89 27.01 5.28
C GLN A 169 7.71 26.22 6.31
N SER A 170 7.51 26.45 7.62
CA SER A 170 8.19 25.67 8.67
C SER A 170 7.77 24.19 8.68
N ALA A 171 6.48 23.90 8.45
CA ALA A 171 5.97 22.53 8.34
C ALA A 171 6.54 21.84 7.09
N ALA A 172 6.64 22.56 5.97
CA ALA A 172 7.25 22.08 4.74
C ALA A 172 8.73 21.68 4.93
N VAL A 173 9.53 22.57 5.52
CA VAL A 173 10.96 22.32 5.78
C VAL A 173 11.16 21.18 6.76
N THR A 174 10.37 21.13 7.84
CA THR A 174 10.46 20.06 8.84
C THR A 174 10.07 18.71 8.23
N GLY A 175 8.98 18.67 7.45
CA GLY A 175 8.60 17.49 6.68
C GLY A 175 9.70 17.04 5.74
N LEU A 176 10.29 17.97 4.98
CA LEU A 176 11.40 17.70 4.06
C LEU A 176 12.60 17.08 4.76
N ILE A 177 13.02 17.61 5.91
CA ILE A 177 14.12 17.08 6.69
C ILE A 177 13.81 15.65 7.16
N ILE A 178 12.61 15.41 7.70
CA ILE A 178 12.18 14.07 8.15
C ILE A 178 12.24 13.06 7.00
N LEU A 179 11.75 13.44 5.83
CA LEU A 179 11.79 12.56 4.65
C LEU A 179 13.20 12.30 4.17
N VAL A 180 14.05 13.32 4.04
CA VAL A 180 15.44 13.16 3.61
C VAL A 180 16.18 12.24 4.58
N VAL A 181 15.95 12.39 5.89
CA VAL A 181 16.51 11.50 6.92
C VAL A 181 15.97 10.07 6.77
N ALA A 182 14.66 9.90 6.56
CA ALA A 182 14.06 8.58 6.36
C ALA A 182 14.60 7.88 5.10
N ILE A 183 14.73 8.61 3.99
CA ILE A 183 15.34 8.12 2.74
C ILE A 183 16.80 7.73 3.00
N GLY A 184 17.56 8.58 3.70
CA GLY A 184 18.96 8.34 4.02
C GLY A 184 19.16 7.09 4.89
N VAL A 185 18.39 6.94 5.96
CA VAL A 185 18.42 5.75 6.83
C VAL A 185 18.11 4.49 6.03
N LEU A 186 17.13 4.56 5.14
CA LEU A 186 16.78 3.43 4.30
C LEU A 186 17.85 3.08 3.28
N ALA A 187 18.35 4.08 2.56
CA ALA A 187 19.41 3.90 1.58
C ALA A 187 20.64 3.27 2.25
N LEU A 188 20.97 3.71 3.47
CA LEU A 188 22.02 3.11 4.28
C LEU A 188 21.70 1.67 4.71
N THR A 189 20.43 1.37 4.99
CA THR A 189 19.97 0.02 5.35
C THR A 189 20.05 -0.95 4.17
N LEU A 190 19.70 -0.49 2.96
CA LEU A 190 19.76 -1.27 1.73
C LEU A 190 21.19 -1.37 1.18
N ALA A 191 22.03 -0.35 1.36
CA ALA A 191 23.40 -0.31 0.85
C ALA A 191 24.41 -1.05 1.75
N ARG A 192 24.06 -1.38 3.01
CA ARG A 192 24.97 -2.07 3.93
C ARG A 192 24.37 -3.35 4.49
N GLU A 193 24.96 -4.49 4.12
CA GLU A 193 24.57 -5.82 4.62
C GLU A 193 24.53 -5.92 6.14
N SER A 194 25.42 -5.21 6.84
CA SER A 194 25.47 -5.20 8.31
C SER A 194 24.23 -4.54 8.94
N PHE A 195 23.70 -3.50 8.31
CA PHE A 195 22.51 -2.79 8.77
C PHE A 195 21.23 -3.52 8.37
N ALA A 196 21.22 -4.15 7.18
CA ALA A 196 20.15 -5.05 6.74
C ALA A 196 20.00 -6.27 7.68
N ARG A 197 21.10 -6.91 8.10
CA ARG A 197 21.05 -8.02 9.07
C ARG A 197 20.61 -7.56 10.45
N ALA A 198 21.12 -6.42 10.95
CA ALA A 198 20.71 -5.90 12.27
C ALA A 198 19.22 -5.54 12.32
N THR A 199 18.71 -4.92 11.25
CA THR A 199 17.29 -4.54 11.12
C THR A 199 16.42 -5.76 10.86
N GLY A 200 16.86 -6.68 10.02
CA GLY A 200 16.18 -7.95 9.72
C GLY A 200 16.05 -8.86 10.96
N VAL A 201 17.08 -8.92 11.81
CA VAL A 201 16.99 -9.66 13.08
C VAL A 201 16.00 -8.99 14.04
N ARG A 202 15.94 -7.66 14.11
CA ARG A 202 14.98 -6.93 14.96
C ARG A 202 13.54 -7.12 14.47
N ILE A 203 13.29 -6.94 13.18
CA ILE A 203 11.98 -7.14 12.56
C ILE A 203 11.57 -8.61 12.67
N GLY A 204 12.48 -9.54 12.41
CA GLY A 204 12.24 -10.98 12.58
C GLY A 204 11.90 -11.35 14.02
N ARG A 205 12.52 -10.70 15.02
CA ARG A 205 12.19 -10.91 16.43
C ARG A 205 10.80 -10.37 16.79
N VAL A 206 10.44 -9.20 16.27
CA VAL A 206 9.11 -8.61 16.46
C VAL A 206 8.04 -9.44 15.74
N ALA A 207 8.25 -9.80 14.48
CA ALA A 207 7.34 -10.64 13.70
C ALA A 207 7.18 -12.03 14.32
N THR A 208 8.26 -12.64 14.82
CA THR A 208 8.20 -13.92 15.55
C THR A 208 7.51 -13.77 16.90
N SER A 209 7.73 -12.66 17.61
CA SER A 209 7.08 -12.37 18.89
C SER A 209 5.57 -12.14 18.71
N VAL A 210 5.18 -11.39 17.69
CA VAL A 210 3.78 -11.15 17.30
C VAL A 210 3.15 -12.45 16.81
N GLY A 211 3.83 -13.22 15.96
CA GLY A 211 3.38 -14.54 15.52
C GLY A 211 3.23 -15.54 16.66
N ARG A 212 4.11 -15.50 17.67
CA ARG A 212 3.98 -16.31 18.91
C ARG A 212 2.84 -15.82 19.80
N ARG A 213 2.54 -14.51 19.82
CA ARG A 213 1.40 -13.95 20.54
C ARG A 213 0.07 -14.38 19.92
N PHE A 214 0.02 -14.55 18.59
CA PHE A 214 -1.16 -15.04 17.88
C PHE A 214 -1.24 -16.58 17.79
N ARG A 215 -0.13 -17.32 17.93
CA ARG A 215 -0.10 -18.80 18.04
C ARG A 215 -0.23 -19.34 19.48
N ARG A 216 -0.51 -18.48 20.47
CA ARG A 216 -0.79 -18.90 21.86
C ARG A 216 -2.18 -18.44 22.29
N GLY A 217 -3.18 -19.20 21.84
CA GLY A 217 -4.50 -19.37 22.46
C GLY A 217 -4.75 -20.87 22.61
N PRO A 218 -5.48 -21.32 23.64
CA PRO A 218 -5.08 -22.45 24.50
C PRO A 218 -5.40 -23.81 23.88
N PHE A 219 -4.46 -24.75 23.99
CA PHE A 219 -4.77 -26.16 24.09
C PHE A 219 -4.93 -26.48 25.58
N GLU A 220 -6.16 -26.39 26.07
CA GLU A 220 -6.78 -27.29 27.05
C GLU A 220 -8.26 -27.41 26.69
#